data_AF-A0A954JX37-F1
#
_entry.id   AF-A0A954JX37-F1
#
_cell.length_a   1.000
_cell.length_b   1.000
_cell.length_c   1.000
_cell.angle_alpha   90.00
_cell.angle_beta   90.00
_cell.angle_gamma   90.00
#
_symmetry.space_group_name_H-M   'P 1'
#
loop_
_entity.id
_entity.type
_entity.pdbx_description
1 polymer ?
#
loop_
_entity_poly.entity_id
_entity_poly.type
_entity_poly.pdbx_seq_one_letter_code
_entity_poly.pdbx_strand_id
1 'polypeptide(L)'
;MRVSVFLVASIVYLSTDVGATQDIIGHKIIQKCISAADPKQAGKAYEELFYKDPSGEGPEFAEEELANSEHPGIALQAAWRMHVRELPEKSAHFGITPVDHYLPDVQRFVGFVEGRLKAQVPYWWEDMLESTDKHHPLRTQGRTNRWDTIPDFDPASDSITIEAGSNNIVLPTETVRWLTEENHSNQLTTAVNSGYIIVVSRPTDAGFPRIACIEITTGTESWRNQMWGNAVQHVFSSGPPVTRTDVVSVVLSKDKITVFGAYSDELQHLRAHTFINSAFYVEQFSIVGGNCTVRFATDNWGVRLD
;
A
#
# COMPACT_ATOMS: atom_id res chain seq x y z
N MET A 1 69.23 -22.98 35.46
CA MET A 1 68.63 -22.45 34.23
C MET A 1 67.37 -23.27 33.95
N ARG A 2 66.18 -22.73 34.22
CA ARG A 2 64.89 -23.43 34.04
C ARG A 2 64.24 -22.89 32.76
N VAL A 3 63.97 -23.77 31.80
CA VAL A 3 63.27 -23.44 30.57
C VAL A 3 61.79 -23.70 30.81
N SER A 4 60.99 -22.63 30.88
CA SER A 4 59.52 -22.72 30.92
C SER A 4 59.00 -22.83 29.49
N VAL A 5 58.32 -23.93 29.18
CA VAL A 5 57.61 -24.13 27.91
C VAL A 5 56.20 -23.60 28.10
N PHE A 6 55.86 -22.50 27.42
CA PHE A 6 54.49 -21.99 27.34
C PHE A 6 53.77 -22.69 26.19
N LEU A 7 52.76 -23.49 26.51
CA LEU A 7 51.85 -24.07 25.54
C LEU A 7 50.76 -23.03 25.24
N VAL A 8 50.84 -22.37 24.08
CA VAL A 8 49.77 -21.50 23.58
C VAL A 8 48.75 -22.39 22.89
N ALA A 9 47.63 -22.66 23.57
CA ALA A 9 46.49 -23.33 22.97
C ALA A 9 45.72 -22.31 22.11
N SER A 10 45.90 -22.38 20.79
CA SER A 10 45.08 -21.62 19.84
C SER A 10 43.66 -22.19 19.84
N ILE A 11 42.72 -21.47 20.45
CA ILE A 11 41.29 -21.72 20.29
C ILE A 11 40.93 -21.25 18.88
N VAL A 12 40.79 -22.19 17.95
CA VAL A 12 40.20 -21.93 16.63
C VAL A 12 38.70 -21.78 16.85
N TYR A 13 38.19 -20.54 16.81
CA TYR A 13 36.76 -20.30 16.66
C TYR A 13 36.36 -20.76 15.26
N LEU A 14 35.75 -21.94 15.17
CA LEU A 14 34.95 -22.31 14.00
C LEU A 14 33.72 -21.42 14.02
N SER A 15 33.78 -20.29 13.32
CA SER A 15 32.60 -19.52 12.93
C SER A 15 31.70 -20.45 12.15
N THR A 16 30.64 -20.95 12.78
CA THR A 16 29.62 -21.75 12.11
C THR A 16 28.94 -20.88 11.06
N ASP A 17 28.76 -21.44 9.86
CA ASP A 17 28.24 -20.89 8.60
C ASP A 17 26.77 -20.38 8.64
N VAL A 18 26.30 -19.99 9.82
CA VAL A 18 24.93 -19.54 10.09
C VAL A 18 24.63 -18.25 9.33
N GLY A 19 25.59 -17.33 9.23
CA GLY A 19 25.45 -16.07 8.49
C GLY A 19 25.19 -16.25 7.00
N ALA A 20 25.95 -17.13 6.33
CA ALA A 20 25.78 -17.36 4.89
C ALA A 20 24.41 -17.96 4.54
N THR A 21 23.85 -18.81 5.41
CA THR A 21 22.53 -19.40 5.19
C THR A 21 21.41 -18.38 5.40
N GLN A 22 21.55 -17.51 6.41
CA GLN A 22 20.58 -16.45 6.70
C GLN A 22 20.53 -15.41 5.59
N ASP A 23 21.68 -15.03 5.02
CA ASP A 23 21.78 -14.14 3.86
C ASP A 23 21.07 -14.72 2.62
N ILE A 24 21.22 -16.03 2.37
CA ILE A 24 20.56 -16.71 1.24
C ILE A 24 19.03 -16.74 1.42
N ILE A 25 18.55 -16.99 2.64
CA ILE A 25 17.11 -17.01 2.94
C ILE A 25 16.53 -15.60 2.77
N GLY A 26 17.18 -14.58 3.34
CA GLY A 26 16.78 -13.19 3.21
C GLY A 26 16.70 -12.76 1.74
N HIS A 27 17.71 -13.08 0.94
CA HIS A 27 17.72 -12.76 -0.49
C HIS A 27 16.55 -13.40 -1.25
N LYS A 28 16.23 -14.67 -0.96
CA LYS A 28 15.09 -15.36 -1.60
C LYS A 28 13.75 -14.70 -1.25
N ILE A 29 13.55 -14.27 -0.01
CA ILE A 29 12.30 -13.62 0.42
C ILE A 29 12.19 -12.23 -0.20
N ILE A 30 13.29 -11.47 -0.26
CA ILE A 30 13.34 -10.18 -0.97
C ILE A 30 12.93 -10.36 -2.43
N GLN A 31 13.46 -11.37 -3.12
CA GLN A 31 13.06 -11.65 -4.51
C GLN A 31 11.58 -11.98 -4.63
N LYS A 32 10.98 -12.72 -3.68
CA LYS A 32 9.52 -12.95 -3.66
C LYS A 32 8.73 -11.64 -3.54
N CYS A 33 9.20 -10.68 -2.74
CA CYS A 33 8.54 -9.38 -2.60
C CYS A 33 8.60 -8.59 -3.93
N ILE A 34 9.76 -8.61 -4.59
CA ILE A 34 10.00 -7.90 -5.85
C ILE A 34 9.20 -8.53 -7.00
N SER A 35 9.13 -9.86 -7.05
CA SER A 35 8.48 -10.60 -8.13
C SER A 35 6.98 -10.85 -7.91
N ALA A 36 6.39 -10.31 -6.84
CA ALA A 36 4.99 -10.53 -6.51
C ALA A 36 4.08 -9.92 -7.59
N ALA A 37 3.31 -10.77 -8.27
CA ALA A 37 2.43 -10.35 -9.35
C ALA A 37 1.22 -9.54 -8.85
N ASP A 38 0.73 -9.88 -7.66
CA ASP A 38 -0.51 -9.35 -7.09
C ASP A 38 -0.35 -8.94 -5.61
N PRO A 39 -1.28 -8.15 -5.06
CA PRO A 39 -1.26 -7.72 -3.67
C PRO A 39 -1.21 -8.87 -2.66
N LYS A 40 -1.91 -9.99 -2.94
CA LYS A 40 -1.97 -11.16 -2.04
C LYS A 40 -0.59 -11.80 -1.89
N GLN A 41 0.11 -12.01 -3.01
CA GLN A 41 1.48 -12.53 -3.03
C GLN A 41 2.46 -11.58 -2.33
N ALA A 42 2.36 -10.28 -2.61
CA ALA A 42 3.21 -9.28 -1.97
C ALA A 42 3.01 -9.27 -0.45
N GLY A 43 1.77 -9.30 0.03
CA GLY A 43 1.44 -9.37 1.45
C GLY A 43 2.04 -10.59 2.14
N LYS A 44 1.90 -11.78 1.52
CA LYS A 44 2.49 -13.03 2.05
C LYS A 44 4.01 -12.97 2.09
N ALA A 45 4.65 -12.39 1.07
CA ALA A 45 6.10 -12.22 1.03
C ALA A 45 6.59 -11.23 2.10
N TYR A 46 5.87 -10.11 2.31
CA TYR A 46 6.17 -9.17 3.39
C TYR A 46 5.95 -9.77 4.78
N GLU A 47 4.90 -10.57 4.96
CA GLU A 47 4.71 -11.29 6.21
C GLU A 47 5.87 -12.26 6.50
N GLU A 48 6.31 -13.01 5.49
CA GLU A 48 7.48 -13.88 5.59
C GLU A 48 8.75 -13.09 5.92
N LEU A 49 8.95 -11.91 5.28
CA LEU A 49 10.12 -11.08 5.49
C LEU A 49 10.18 -10.43 6.88
N PHE A 50 9.05 -9.96 7.39
CA PHE A 50 9.02 -9.07 8.55
C PHE A 50 8.41 -9.69 9.82
N TYR A 51 7.69 -10.81 9.72
CA TYR A 51 6.95 -11.40 10.85
C TYR A 51 7.26 -12.88 11.09
N LYS A 52 7.67 -13.65 10.07
CA LYS A 52 8.05 -15.06 10.24
C LYS A 52 9.53 -15.18 10.57
N ASP A 53 9.93 -14.64 11.71
CA ASP A 53 11.16 -15.08 12.35
C ASP A 53 10.87 -16.37 13.14
N PRO A 54 11.48 -17.52 12.81
CA PRO A 54 11.31 -18.76 13.57
C PRO A 54 11.89 -18.70 15.00
N SER A 55 12.74 -17.71 15.30
CA SER A 55 13.54 -17.65 16.53
C SER A 55 12.95 -16.77 17.64
N GLY A 56 11.94 -15.94 17.35
CA GLY A 56 11.29 -15.07 18.35
C GLY A 56 12.09 -13.83 18.76
N GLU A 57 13.36 -13.71 18.35
CA GLU A 57 14.12 -12.47 18.37
C GLU A 57 13.92 -11.78 17.02
N GLY A 58 12.84 -11.02 16.89
CA GLY A 58 12.51 -10.36 15.62
C GLY A 58 13.69 -9.53 15.08
N PRO A 59 13.83 -9.39 13.75
CA PRO A 59 15.03 -8.87 13.12
C PRO A 59 15.07 -7.34 13.19
N GLU A 60 15.22 -6.78 14.39
CA GLU A 60 15.31 -5.33 14.60
C GLU A 60 16.47 -4.71 13.81
N PHE A 61 17.57 -5.43 13.67
CA PHE A 61 18.74 -5.01 12.88
C PHE A 61 18.49 -5.04 11.37
N ALA A 62 17.52 -5.84 10.89
CA ALA A 62 17.22 -5.90 9.48
C ALA A 62 16.36 -4.73 9.01
N GLU A 63 15.55 -4.11 9.88
CA GLU A 63 14.66 -3.01 9.44
C GLU A 63 15.45 -1.78 8.98
N GLU A 64 16.52 -1.39 9.70
CA GLU A 64 17.37 -0.26 9.29
C GLU A 64 18.13 -0.55 7.99
N GLU A 65 18.61 -1.79 7.82
CA GLU A 65 19.26 -2.22 6.57
C GLU A 65 18.24 -2.26 5.40
N LEU A 66 17.06 -2.82 5.63
CA LEU A 66 16.00 -2.93 4.63
C LEU A 66 15.40 -1.56 4.27
N ALA A 67 15.36 -0.60 5.20
CA ALA A 67 14.99 0.80 4.92
C ALA A 67 15.97 1.46 3.93
N ASN A 68 17.21 0.95 3.85
CA ASN A 68 18.20 1.35 2.86
C ASN A 68 18.14 0.54 1.55
N SER A 69 17.23 -0.43 1.43
CA SER A 69 17.05 -1.24 0.22
C SER A 69 16.91 -0.38 -1.05
N GLU A 70 17.47 -0.88 -2.16
CA GLU A 70 17.28 -0.28 -3.49
C GLU A 70 15.84 -0.43 -3.98
N HIS A 71 15.10 -1.44 -3.50
CA HIS A 71 13.71 -1.65 -3.88
C HIS A 71 12.78 -0.78 -3.03
N PRO A 72 12.06 0.20 -3.62
CA PRO A 72 11.32 1.18 -2.83
C PRO A 72 10.24 0.55 -1.95
N GLY A 73 9.52 -0.48 -2.42
CA GLY A 73 8.47 -1.11 -1.61
C GLY A 73 8.98 -1.74 -0.32
N ILE A 74 10.17 -2.36 -0.36
CA ILE A 74 10.80 -2.97 0.82
C ILE A 74 11.28 -1.88 1.78
N ALA A 75 11.93 -0.85 1.23
CA ALA A 75 12.39 0.29 2.00
C ALA A 75 11.24 1.02 2.71
N LEU A 76 10.12 1.23 2.02
CA LEU A 76 8.91 1.82 2.60
C LEU A 76 8.32 0.95 3.72
N GLN A 77 8.22 -0.36 3.51
CA GLN A 77 7.67 -1.27 4.52
C GLN A 77 8.54 -1.30 5.78
N ALA A 78 9.86 -1.34 5.62
CA ALA A 78 10.81 -1.30 6.72
C ALA A 78 10.76 0.04 7.46
N ALA A 79 10.78 1.16 6.75
CA ALA A 79 10.68 2.50 7.35
C ALA A 79 9.36 2.69 8.12
N TRP A 80 8.24 2.19 7.60
CA TRP A 80 6.95 2.23 8.30
C TRP A 80 6.98 1.40 9.58
N ARG A 81 7.58 0.22 9.57
CA ARG A 81 7.68 -0.62 10.77
C ARG A 81 8.55 -0.01 11.85
N MET A 82 9.69 0.60 11.47
CA MET A 82 10.51 1.37 12.40
C MET A 82 9.68 2.45 13.09
N HIS A 83 8.84 3.15 12.32
CA HIS A 83 7.93 4.17 12.85
C HIS A 83 6.85 3.58 13.78
N VAL A 84 6.17 2.50 13.36
CA VAL A 84 5.09 1.87 14.17
C VAL A 84 5.61 1.29 15.48
N ARG A 85 6.83 0.76 15.51
CA ARG A 85 7.45 0.21 16.73
C ARG A 85 7.66 1.27 17.81
N GLU A 86 7.92 2.51 17.42
CA GLU A 86 8.10 3.63 18.35
C GLU A 86 6.77 4.16 18.90
N LEU A 87 5.64 3.72 18.33
CA LEU A 87 4.31 4.01 18.87
C LEU A 87 4.01 3.14 20.09
N PRO A 88 3.37 3.66 21.14
CA PRO A 88 2.96 2.87 22.29
C PRO A 88 2.01 1.75 21.82
N GLU A 89 2.17 0.52 22.32
CA GLU A 89 1.37 -0.65 21.92
C GLU A 89 -0.15 -0.39 21.92
N LYS A 90 -0.64 0.48 22.82
CA LYS A 90 -2.06 0.86 22.89
C LYS A 90 -2.53 1.69 21.68
N SER A 91 -1.64 2.44 21.05
CA SER A 91 -1.87 3.25 19.84
C SER A 91 -1.60 2.49 18.55
N ALA A 92 -0.85 1.38 18.60
CA ALA A 92 -0.51 0.59 17.41
C ALA A 92 -1.64 -0.35 16.94
N HIS A 93 -2.58 -0.70 17.81
CA HIS A 93 -3.64 -1.70 17.52
C HIS A 93 -5.04 -1.14 17.34
N PHE A 94 -5.26 0.07 17.84
CA PHE A 94 -6.48 0.82 17.65
C PHE A 94 -6.03 2.06 16.91
N GLY A 95 -6.70 2.48 15.83
CA GLY A 95 -6.38 3.69 15.05
C GLY A 95 -6.54 5.01 15.83
N ILE A 96 -6.06 5.00 17.08
CA ILE A 96 -5.92 6.10 18.00
C ILE A 96 -4.91 7.01 17.35
N THR A 97 -5.45 8.14 16.88
CA THR A 97 -4.75 9.36 16.50
C THR A 97 -3.41 9.45 17.22
N PRO A 98 -2.27 9.54 16.50
CA PRO A 98 -0.98 9.73 17.14
C PRO A 98 -1.11 10.91 18.10
N VAL A 99 -0.67 10.74 19.35
CA VAL A 99 -0.50 11.87 20.26
C VAL A 99 0.36 12.91 19.53
N ASP A 100 0.09 14.22 19.67
CA ASP A 100 0.78 15.31 18.93
C ASP A 100 2.33 15.17 18.89
N HIS A 101 2.92 14.40 19.80
CA HIS A 101 4.35 14.09 19.88
C HIS A 101 4.88 13.21 18.72
N TYR A 102 4.04 12.51 17.97
CA TYR A 102 4.44 11.62 16.85
C TYR A 102 4.34 12.27 15.46
N LEU A 103 3.81 13.50 15.37
CA LEU A 103 3.71 14.25 14.10
C LEU A 103 5.05 14.42 13.36
N PRO A 104 6.19 14.71 14.04
CA PRO A 104 7.46 14.84 13.35
C PRO A 104 7.90 13.56 12.62
N ASP A 105 7.51 12.39 13.11
CA ASP A 105 7.91 11.11 12.52
C ASP A 105 7.01 10.73 11.35
N VAL A 106 5.72 11.09 11.38
CA VAL A 106 4.82 10.99 10.22
C VAL A 106 5.32 11.86 9.07
N GLN A 107 5.70 13.11 9.33
CA GLN A 107 6.24 14.01 8.30
C GLN A 107 7.56 13.50 7.71
N ARG A 108 8.43 12.91 8.54
CA ARG A 108 9.64 12.22 8.04
C ARG A 108 9.30 11.05 7.14
N PHE A 109 8.30 10.24 7.50
CA PHE A 109 7.86 9.13 6.66
C PHE A 109 7.27 9.62 5.33
N VAL A 110 6.44 10.66 5.34
CA VAL A 110 5.92 11.29 4.11
C VAL A 110 7.06 11.78 3.22
N GLY A 111 8.03 12.51 3.77
CA GLY A 111 9.22 12.94 3.04
C GLY A 111 10.06 11.77 2.50
N PHE A 112 10.12 10.66 3.25
CA PHE A 112 10.78 9.43 2.80
C PHE A 112 10.05 8.78 1.61
N VAL A 113 8.71 8.73 1.64
CA VAL A 113 7.85 8.27 0.54
C VAL A 113 8.11 9.09 -0.72
N GLU A 114 8.05 10.42 -0.61
CA GLU A 114 8.30 11.32 -1.75
C GLU A 114 9.73 11.16 -2.30
N GLY A 115 10.71 11.08 -1.40
CA GLY A 115 12.12 10.92 -1.75
C GLY A 115 12.40 9.61 -2.47
N ARG A 116 11.78 8.50 -2.07
CA ARG A 116 11.94 7.17 -2.69
C ARG A 116 11.17 7.02 -3.99
N LEU A 117 9.92 7.51 -4.03
CA LEU A 117 9.05 7.34 -5.19
C LEU A 117 9.23 8.39 -6.27
N LYS A 118 9.85 9.53 -5.92
CA LYS A 118 9.95 10.72 -6.77
C LYS A 118 8.57 11.21 -7.22
N ALA A 119 7.58 11.09 -6.32
CA ALA A 119 6.20 11.48 -6.54
C ALA A 119 5.74 12.29 -5.33
N GLN A 120 5.01 13.37 -5.57
CA GLN A 120 4.41 14.16 -4.51
C GLN A 120 3.27 13.39 -3.85
N VAL A 121 3.31 13.31 -2.53
CA VAL A 121 2.24 12.69 -1.73
C VAL A 121 1.01 13.60 -1.77
N PRO A 122 -0.21 13.08 -2.02
CA PRO A 122 -1.41 13.89 -1.94
C PRO A 122 -1.62 14.44 -0.54
N TYR A 123 -2.01 15.72 -0.43
CA TYR A 123 -2.23 16.39 0.86
C TYR A 123 -3.15 15.60 1.80
N TRP A 124 -4.23 15.01 1.29
CA TRP A 124 -5.15 14.22 2.11
C TRP A 124 -4.50 12.98 2.71
N TRP A 125 -3.48 12.41 2.06
CA TRP A 125 -2.79 11.20 2.54
C TRP A 125 -1.89 11.54 3.73
N GLU A 126 -1.17 12.67 3.64
CA GLU A 126 -0.41 13.25 4.75
C GLU A 126 -1.33 13.62 5.93
N ASP A 127 -2.39 14.37 5.66
CA ASP A 127 -3.37 14.83 6.67
C ASP A 127 -4.04 13.66 7.41
N MET A 128 -4.39 12.59 6.68
CA MET A 128 -4.95 11.37 7.28
C MET A 128 -3.94 10.57 8.12
N LEU A 129 -2.66 10.57 7.74
CA LEU A 129 -1.60 9.95 8.56
C LEU A 129 -1.32 10.76 9.83
N GLU A 130 -1.38 12.10 9.74
CA GLU A 130 -1.20 12.99 10.89
C GLU A 130 -2.37 12.90 11.88
N SER A 131 -3.60 12.71 11.38
CA SER A 131 -4.78 12.65 12.24
C SER A 131 -5.92 11.83 11.62
N THR A 132 -5.97 10.55 11.99
CA THR A 132 -7.05 9.61 11.61
C THR A 132 -8.45 10.12 11.99
N ASP A 133 -8.62 10.84 13.11
CA ASP A 133 -9.92 11.32 13.57
C ASP A 133 -10.39 12.67 12.99
N LYS A 134 -9.49 13.68 12.90
CA LYS A 134 -9.90 15.07 12.63
C LYS A 134 -10.11 15.39 11.16
N HIS A 135 -9.45 14.66 10.25
CA HIS A 135 -9.40 15.04 8.84
C HIS A 135 -9.93 14.01 7.84
N HIS A 136 -10.64 13.01 8.36
CA HIS A 136 -11.30 11.99 7.54
C HIS A 136 -12.08 12.61 6.36
N PRO A 137 -11.88 12.16 5.11
CA PRO A 137 -12.48 12.76 3.92
C PRO A 137 -14.00 12.89 3.99
N LEU A 138 -14.69 11.97 4.67
CA LEU A 138 -16.14 12.11 4.95
C LEU A 138 -16.49 13.30 5.85
N ARG A 139 -15.62 13.62 6.82
CA ARG A 139 -15.85 14.68 7.81
C ARG A 139 -15.43 16.04 7.28
N THR A 140 -14.37 16.10 6.50
CA THR A 140 -13.81 17.36 6.01
C THR A 140 -14.45 17.84 4.71
N GLN A 141 -15.22 16.99 4.02
CA GLN A 141 -15.53 17.18 2.59
C GLN A 141 -14.25 17.50 1.78
N GLY A 142 -13.10 17.06 2.31
CA GLY A 142 -11.79 17.38 1.78
C GLY A 142 -11.78 16.89 0.35
N ARG A 143 -11.57 17.82 -0.58
CA ARG A 143 -11.50 17.50 -2.01
C ARG A 143 -10.27 16.61 -2.20
N THR A 144 -10.48 15.30 -2.14
CA THR A 144 -9.64 14.31 -2.82
C THR A 144 -9.43 14.87 -4.21
N ASN A 145 -8.19 14.93 -4.69
CA ASN A 145 -7.79 15.70 -5.88
C ASN A 145 -8.89 15.80 -6.93
N ARG A 146 -9.15 17.02 -7.38
CA ARG A 146 -10.20 17.49 -8.31
C ARG A 146 -10.10 16.79 -9.69
N TRP A 147 -10.22 15.48 -9.69
CA TRP A 147 -10.32 14.60 -10.83
C TRP A 147 -11.76 14.11 -10.88
N ASP A 148 -12.25 13.89 -12.08
CA ASP A 148 -13.62 13.44 -12.36
C ASP A 148 -13.80 12.04 -11.79
N THR A 149 -14.11 11.99 -10.50
CA THR A 149 -14.76 10.83 -9.89
C THR A 149 -16.07 10.73 -10.63
N ILE A 150 -16.18 9.74 -11.50
CA ILE A 150 -17.44 9.47 -12.19
C ILE A 150 -18.35 8.88 -11.10
N PRO A 151 -19.39 9.64 -10.65
CA PRO A 151 -20.26 9.14 -9.61
C PRO A 151 -21.02 7.92 -10.15
N ASP A 152 -21.28 6.97 -9.25
CA ASP A 152 -22.08 5.74 -9.41
C ASP A 152 -22.49 5.43 -10.86
N PHE A 153 -21.65 4.64 -11.53
CA PHE A 153 -21.96 4.11 -12.85
C PHE A 153 -22.91 2.92 -12.73
N ASP A 154 -23.93 2.86 -13.58
CA ASP A 154 -24.81 1.69 -13.67
C ASP A 154 -23.98 0.49 -14.15
N PRO A 155 -23.76 -0.55 -13.31
CA PRO A 155 -23.00 -1.73 -13.71
C PRO A 155 -23.64 -2.48 -14.89
N ALA A 156 -24.92 -2.20 -15.21
CA ALA A 156 -25.59 -2.74 -16.39
C ALA A 156 -25.26 -2.00 -17.69
N SER A 157 -24.61 -0.83 -17.62
CA SER A 157 -24.19 -0.11 -18.82
C SER A 157 -22.93 -0.75 -19.41
N ASP A 158 -22.99 -1.13 -20.69
CA ASP A 158 -21.89 -1.79 -21.41
C ASP A 158 -20.78 -0.82 -21.85
N SER A 159 -20.92 0.48 -21.57
CA SER A 159 -19.94 1.50 -22.00
C SER A 159 -19.83 2.65 -21.00
N ILE A 160 -18.59 3.13 -20.81
CA ILE A 160 -18.27 4.34 -20.04
C ILE A 160 -17.55 5.29 -20.99
N THR A 161 -17.99 6.55 -21.03
CA THR A 161 -17.28 7.61 -21.76
C THR A 161 -16.54 8.49 -20.78
N ILE A 162 -15.24 8.67 -21.00
CA ILE A 162 -14.37 9.55 -20.20
C ILE A 162 -14.00 10.76 -21.05
N GLU A 163 -14.11 11.94 -20.48
CA GLU A 163 -13.59 13.17 -21.09
C GLU A 163 -12.07 13.25 -20.87
N ALA A 164 -11.30 13.33 -21.96
CA ALA A 164 -9.85 13.45 -21.94
C ALA A 164 -9.42 14.65 -22.79
N GLY A 165 -9.44 15.83 -22.16
CA GLY A 165 -9.18 17.09 -22.84
C GLY A 165 -10.33 17.44 -23.80
N SER A 166 -10.06 17.44 -25.11
CA SER A 166 -11.07 17.69 -26.15
C SER A 166 -11.71 16.41 -26.71
N ASN A 167 -11.26 15.24 -26.24
CA ASN A 167 -11.68 13.95 -26.77
C ASN A 167 -12.61 13.25 -25.77
N ASN A 168 -13.64 12.59 -26.29
CA ASN A 168 -14.46 11.66 -25.53
C ASN A 168 -14.01 10.25 -25.87
N ILE A 169 -13.55 9.50 -24.88
CA ILE A 169 -13.03 8.15 -25.07
C ILE A 169 -14.01 7.17 -24.46
N VAL A 170 -14.51 6.26 -25.30
CA VAL A 170 -15.35 5.15 -24.86
C VAL A 170 -14.42 4.02 -24.40
N LEU A 171 -14.54 3.61 -23.15
CA LEU A 171 -13.79 2.48 -22.62
C LEU A 171 -14.21 1.17 -23.28
N PRO A 172 -13.28 0.23 -23.54
CA PRO A 172 -13.64 -1.11 -24.00
C PRO A 172 -14.58 -1.79 -22.99
N THR A 173 -15.65 -2.42 -23.47
CA THR A 173 -16.64 -3.11 -22.63
C THR A 173 -15.99 -4.15 -21.72
N GLU A 174 -14.99 -4.89 -22.21
CA GLU A 174 -14.24 -5.86 -21.40
C GLU A 174 -13.46 -5.19 -20.25
N THR A 175 -12.88 -4.02 -20.49
CA THR A 175 -12.19 -3.23 -19.46
C THR A 175 -13.18 -2.70 -18.42
N VAL A 176 -14.35 -2.21 -18.86
CA VAL A 176 -15.41 -1.76 -17.93
C VAL A 176 -15.85 -2.91 -17.04
N ARG A 177 -16.24 -4.05 -17.62
CA ARG A 177 -16.66 -5.25 -16.85
C ARG A 177 -15.58 -5.73 -15.89
N TRP A 178 -14.33 -5.69 -16.33
CA TRP A 178 -13.21 -6.04 -15.46
C TRP A 178 -13.02 -5.03 -14.33
N LEU A 179 -13.11 -3.73 -14.58
CA LEU A 179 -12.98 -2.70 -13.53
C LEU A 179 -14.11 -2.77 -12.51
N THR A 180 -15.33 -3.10 -12.94
CA THR A 180 -16.51 -3.14 -12.05
C THR A 180 -16.67 -4.47 -11.30
N GLU A 181 -15.95 -5.53 -11.69
CA GLU A 181 -16.28 -6.90 -11.27
C GLU A 181 -17.75 -7.26 -11.62
N GLU A 182 -18.04 -8.52 -11.92
CA GLU A 182 -19.45 -8.89 -12.13
C GLU A 182 -20.16 -8.79 -10.76
N ASN A 183 -21.06 -7.81 -10.61
CA ASN A 183 -21.98 -7.58 -9.49
C ASN A 183 -21.54 -6.67 -8.32
N HIS A 184 -20.49 -5.85 -8.47
CA HIS A 184 -20.12 -4.88 -7.41
C HIS A 184 -20.33 -3.43 -7.87
N SER A 185 -20.94 -2.60 -7.00
CA SER A 185 -20.94 -1.17 -7.23
C SER A 185 -19.51 -0.63 -7.14
N ASN A 186 -19.12 0.17 -8.12
CA ASN A 186 -17.77 0.72 -8.21
C ASN A 186 -17.82 2.21 -8.50
N GLN A 187 -16.95 2.95 -7.82
CA GLN A 187 -16.64 4.32 -8.21
C GLN A 187 -15.36 4.31 -9.04
N LEU A 188 -15.30 5.10 -10.10
CA LEU A 188 -14.11 5.18 -10.93
C LEU A 188 -13.38 6.50 -10.70
N THR A 189 -12.06 6.42 -10.53
CA THR A 189 -11.15 7.56 -10.53
C THR A 189 -10.39 7.55 -11.84
N THR A 190 -10.36 8.68 -12.53
CA THR A 190 -9.69 8.78 -13.83
C THR A 190 -8.56 9.81 -13.77
N ALA A 191 -7.47 9.55 -14.49
CA ALA A 191 -6.38 10.51 -14.66
C ALA A 191 -5.85 10.44 -16.10
N VAL A 192 -5.55 11.59 -16.69
CA VAL A 192 -5.13 11.68 -18.09
C VAL A 192 -3.65 12.09 -18.16
N ASN A 193 -2.84 11.26 -18.82
CA ASN A 193 -1.46 11.56 -19.18
C ASN A 193 -1.33 11.69 -20.70
N SER A 194 -0.27 12.31 -21.20
CA SER A 194 -0.01 12.50 -22.63
C SER A 194 0.00 11.15 -23.38
N GLY A 195 -1.14 10.79 -23.95
CA GLY A 195 -1.37 9.55 -24.70
C GLY A 195 -2.14 8.45 -23.95
N TYR A 196 -2.42 8.59 -22.65
CA TYR A 196 -3.06 7.54 -21.86
C TYR A 196 -4.15 8.05 -20.90
N ILE A 197 -5.22 7.27 -20.73
CA ILE A 197 -6.17 7.39 -19.63
C ILE A 197 -5.87 6.28 -18.62
N ILE A 198 -5.69 6.67 -17.37
CA ILE A 198 -5.59 5.76 -16.24
C ILE A 198 -6.94 5.71 -15.56
N VAL A 199 -7.49 4.52 -15.39
CA VAL A 199 -8.78 4.31 -14.72
C VAL A 199 -8.54 3.39 -13.54
N VAL A 200 -8.93 3.84 -12.36
CA VAL A 200 -8.85 3.07 -11.11
C VAL A 200 -10.26 2.84 -10.59
N SER A 201 -10.63 1.57 -10.38
CA SER A 201 -11.86 1.21 -9.71
C SER A 201 -11.71 1.29 -8.20
N ARG A 202 -12.79 1.70 -7.55
CA ARG A 202 -12.97 1.70 -6.10
C ARG A 202 -14.18 0.80 -5.81
N PRO A 203 -13.97 -0.48 -5.50
CA PRO A 203 -15.06 -1.36 -5.12
C PRO A 203 -15.71 -0.80 -3.86
N THR A 204 -17.02 -0.65 -3.89
CA THR A 204 -17.80 -0.25 -2.69
C THR A 204 -18.08 -1.45 -1.78
N ASP A 205 -17.90 -2.66 -2.30
CA ASP A 205 -18.06 -3.94 -1.62
C ASP A 205 -16.72 -4.70 -1.53
N ALA A 206 -16.79 -6.02 -1.35
CA ALA A 206 -15.64 -6.91 -1.28
C ALA A 206 -14.91 -6.97 -2.62
N GLY A 207 -13.69 -6.44 -2.67
CA GLY A 207 -12.87 -6.57 -3.87
C GLY A 207 -11.54 -5.84 -3.74
N PHE A 208 -10.56 -6.27 -4.52
CA PHE A 208 -9.34 -5.48 -4.69
C PHE A 208 -9.63 -4.36 -5.69
N PRO A 209 -9.20 -3.11 -5.41
CA PRO A 209 -9.19 -2.06 -6.42
C PRO A 209 -8.42 -2.53 -7.66
N ARG A 210 -8.86 -2.06 -8.82
CA ARG A 210 -8.29 -2.46 -10.11
C ARG A 210 -7.85 -1.21 -10.86
N ILE A 211 -6.77 -1.32 -11.61
CA ILE A 211 -6.26 -0.25 -12.47
C ILE A 211 -6.15 -0.73 -13.91
N ALA A 212 -6.59 0.10 -14.85
CA ALA A 212 -6.40 -0.09 -16.28
C ALA A 212 -5.75 1.16 -16.89
N CYS A 213 -4.90 0.94 -17.88
CA CYS A 213 -4.31 1.98 -18.70
C CYS A 213 -4.82 1.82 -20.13
N ILE A 214 -5.47 2.87 -20.65
CA ILE A 214 -6.05 2.92 -21.99
C ILE A 214 -5.29 3.92 -22.82
N GLU A 215 -4.92 3.55 -24.04
CA GLU A 215 -4.29 4.46 -24.99
C GLU A 215 -5.35 5.40 -25.61
N ILE A 216 -5.09 6.72 -25.56
CA ILE A 216 -6.05 7.75 -25.99
C ILE A 216 -6.33 7.70 -27.50
N THR A 217 -5.32 7.40 -28.31
CA THR A 217 -5.41 7.42 -29.78
C THR A 217 -6.25 6.28 -30.32
N THR A 218 -6.14 5.10 -29.70
CA THR A 218 -6.76 3.85 -30.16
C THR A 218 -8.00 3.49 -29.35
N GLY A 219 -8.13 4.01 -28.12
CA GLY A 219 -9.14 3.59 -27.16
C GLY A 219 -8.91 2.17 -26.63
N THR A 220 -7.77 1.54 -26.93
CA THR A 220 -7.51 0.15 -26.53
C THR A 220 -6.84 0.08 -25.16
N GLU A 221 -7.18 -0.96 -24.39
CA GLU A 221 -6.50 -1.29 -23.14
C GLU A 221 -5.04 -1.67 -23.44
N SER A 222 -4.10 -0.92 -22.88
CA SER A 222 -2.66 -1.22 -22.98
C SER A 222 -2.26 -2.29 -21.96
N TRP A 223 -2.78 -2.19 -20.74
CA TRP A 223 -2.58 -3.15 -19.66
C TRP A 223 -3.56 -2.90 -18.51
N ARG A 224 -3.63 -3.85 -17.60
CA ARG A 224 -4.44 -3.77 -16.37
C ARG A 224 -3.82 -4.56 -15.22
N ASN A 225 -4.06 -4.15 -13.98
CA ASN A 225 -3.54 -4.79 -12.77
C ASN A 225 -4.50 -4.75 -11.57
N GLN A 226 -4.37 -5.74 -10.69
CA GLN A 226 -4.95 -5.66 -9.35
C GLN A 226 -4.07 -4.81 -8.43
N MET A 227 -4.74 -4.06 -7.56
CA MET A 227 -4.12 -3.16 -6.61
C MET A 227 -4.40 -3.58 -5.18
N TRP A 228 -3.53 -3.13 -4.29
CA TRP A 228 -3.75 -3.04 -2.87
C TRP A 228 -5.03 -2.25 -2.60
N GLY A 229 -5.73 -2.70 -1.57
CA GLY A 229 -6.99 -2.14 -1.12
C GLY A 229 -7.80 -3.21 -0.43
N ASN A 230 -9.03 -2.84 -0.07
CA ASN A 230 -9.82 -3.60 0.87
C ASN A 230 -10.52 -4.78 0.21
N ALA A 231 -9.83 -5.91 0.08
CA ALA A 231 -10.56 -7.16 0.05
C ALA A 231 -11.26 -7.30 1.42
N VAL A 232 -12.55 -6.99 1.44
CA VAL A 232 -13.38 -6.99 2.64
C VAL A 232 -13.10 -8.21 3.50
N GLN A 233 -12.54 -7.99 4.70
CA GLN A 233 -12.95 -8.82 5.81
C GLN A 233 -14.38 -8.41 6.12
N HIS A 234 -15.33 -9.34 5.96
CA HIS A 234 -16.64 -9.17 6.56
C HIS A 234 -16.40 -9.15 8.07
N VAL A 235 -16.21 -7.96 8.63
CA VAL A 235 -16.25 -7.78 10.06
C VAL A 235 -17.71 -7.99 10.43
N PHE A 236 -18.06 -9.24 10.72
CA PHE A 236 -19.34 -9.59 11.32
C PHE A 236 -19.35 -9.00 12.74
N SER A 237 -19.54 -7.69 12.80
CA SER A 237 -19.79 -6.95 14.02
C SER A 237 -21.28 -7.17 14.33
N SER A 238 -21.57 -7.77 15.48
CA SER A 238 -22.90 -7.70 16.09
C SER A 238 -23.23 -6.29 16.63
N GLY A 239 -22.35 -5.32 16.39
CA GLY A 239 -22.44 -3.94 16.81
C GLY A 239 -23.01 -2.99 15.74
N PRO A 240 -22.88 -1.67 15.96
CA PRO A 240 -23.45 -0.64 15.09
C PRO A 240 -22.85 -0.67 13.68
N PRO A 241 -23.53 -0.06 12.69
CA PRO A 241 -23.06 -0.04 11.30
C PRO A 241 -21.67 0.59 11.20
N VAL A 242 -20.81 -0.04 10.41
CA VAL A 242 -19.49 0.48 10.07
C VAL A 242 -19.65 1.36 8.83
N THR A 243 -19.26 2.64 8.91
CA THR A 243 -19.20 3.49 7.72
C THR A 243 -17.83 3.38 7.12
N ARG A 244 -17.74 2.86 5.90
CA ARG A 244 -16.48 2.70 5.19
C ARG A 244 -16.20 3.88 4.27
N THR A 245 -14.93 4.23 4.13
CA THR A 245 -14.48 5.21 3.16
C THR A 245 -13.19 4.80 2.52
N ASP A 246 -13.21 4.77 1.19
CA ASP A 246 -12.05 4.49 0.36
C ASP A 246 -11.72 5.73 -0.48
N VAL A 247 -10.50 6.22 -0.29
CA VAL A 247 -9.94 7.35 -1.03
C VAL A 247 -8.75 6.89 -1.82
N VAL A 248 -8.75 7.27 -3.10
CA VAL A 248 -7.65 6.98 -4.02
C VAL A 248 -7.25 8.25 -4.75
N SER A 249 -5.97 8.42 -5.01
CA SER A 249 -5.44 9.45 -5.88
C SER A 249 -4.36 8.88 -6.79
N VAL A 250 -4.42 9.29 -8.05
CA VAL A 250 -3.45 8.93 -9.07
C VAL A 250 -2.54 10.13 -9.31
N VAL A 251 -1.25 9.94 -9.13
CA VAL A 251 -0.20 10.93 -9.40
C VAL A 251 0.58 10.46 -10.63
N LEU A 252 0.53 11.26 -11.67
CA LEU A 252 1.16 10.96 -12.95
C LEU A 252 2.54 11.63 -13.05
N SER A 253 3.52 10.86 -13.53
CA SER A 253 4.83 11.36 -13.92
C SER A 253 5.11 10.95 -15.38
N LYS A 254 6.31 11.22 -15.89
CA LYS A 254 6.65 10.98 -17.30
C LYS A 254 6.49 9.51 -17.72
N ASP A 255 6.92 8.59 -16.87
CA ASP A 255 6.99 7.15 -17.18
C ASP A 255 6.33 6.27 -16.11
N LYS A 256 5.83 6.88 -15.02
CA LYS A 256 5.24 6.17 -13.88
C LYS A 256 3.87 6.72 -13.50
N ILE A 257 3.06 5.82 -12.98
CA ILE A 257 1.78 6.08 -12.32
C ILE A 257 1.98 5.72 -10.87
N THR A 258 1.83 6.68 -9.97
CA THR A 258 1.85 6.41 -8.52
C THR A 258 0.44 6.54 -7.99
N VAL A 259 -0.07 5.47 -7.38
CA VAL A 259 -1.42 5.46 -6.81
C VAL A 259 -1.30 5.43 -5.30
N PHE A 260 -1.86 6.45 -4.67
CA PHE A 260 -2.00 6.53 -3.23
C PHE A 260 -3.43 6.17 -2.88
N GLY A 261 -3.59 5.26 -1.95
CA GLY A 261 -4.90 4.95 -1.41
C GLY A 261 -4.89 4.91 0.10
N ALA A 262 -6.06 5.14 0.66
CA ALA A 262 -6.36 4.84 2.03
C ALA A 262 -7.79 4.30 2.11
N TYR A 263 -7.99 3.39 3.04
CA TYR A 263 -9.31 3.01 3.47
C TYR A 263 -9.47 3.41 4.93
N SER A 264 -10.71 3.53 5.37
CA SER A 264 -11.01 3.85 6.73
C SER A 264 -12.38 3.30 7.13
N ASP A 265 -12.40 2.56 8.23
CA ASP A 265 -13.60 2.00 8.83
C ASP A 265 -13.97 2.81 10.08
N GLU A 266 -15.10 3.51 10.00
CA GLU A 266 -15.70 4.25 11.12
C GLU A 266 -16.64 3.33 11.90
N LEU A 267 -16.20 2.89 13.07
CA LEU A 267 -16.95 2.06 14.01
C LEU A 267 -17.65 2.97 15.03
N GLN A 268 -18.96 3.13 14.90
CA GLN A 268 -19.74 3.80 15.93
C GLN A 268 -19.94 2.84 17.12
N HIS A 269 -19.50 3.21 18.32
CA HIS A 269 -19.72 2.43 19.53
C HIS A 269 -21.03 2.84 20.21
N LEU A 270 -21.68 1.91 20.92
CA LEU A 270 -22.95 2.12 21.64
C LEU A 270 -22.94 3.27 22.68
N ARG A 271 -21.76 3.80 23.01
CA ARG A 271 -21.56 4.90 23.96
C ARG A 271 -21.21 6.23 23.30
N ALA A 272 -21.54 6.40 22.01
CA ALA A 272 -21.20 7.57 21.21
C ALA A 272 -19.69 7.85 21.05
N HIS A 273 -18.85 6.84 21.28
CA HIS A 273 -17.45 6.89 20.86
C HIS A 273 -17.36 6.39 19.43
N THR A 274 -16.57 7.06 18.61
CA THR A 274 -16.23 6.57 17.29
C THR A 274 -14.80 6.07 17.31
N PHE A 275 -14.55 4.90 16.74
CA PHE A 275 -13.21 4.42 16.43
C PHE A 275 -13.02 4.46 14.94
N ILE A 276 -11.91 5.03 14.49
CA ILE A 276 -11.53 5.03 13.10
C ILE A 276 -10.35 4.07 12.95
N ASN A 277 -10.50 3.06 12.10
CA ASN A 277 -9.41 2.19 11.70
C ASN A 277 -9.06 2.51 10.25
N SER A 278 -7.95 3.22 10.05
CA SER A 278 -7.47 3.57 8.71
C SER A 278 -6.21 2.80 8.39
N ALA A 279 -6.05 2.45 7.12
CA ALA A 279 -4.75 2.09 6.62
C ALA A 279 -4.55 2.54 5.18
N PHE A 280 -3.27 2.57 4.81
CA PHE A 280 -2.76 3.32 3.68
C PHE A 280 -1.96 2.39 2.81
N TYR A 281 -2.00 2.64 1.50
CA TYR A 281 -1.17 1.94 0.55
C TYR A 281 -0.63 2.90 -0.51
N VAL A 282 0.50 2.52 -1.09
CA VAL A 282 1.02 3.16 -2.29
C VAL A 282 1.53 2.09 -3.26
N GLU A 283 1.22 2.30 -4.53
CA GLU A 283 1.74 1.50 -5.62
C GLU A 283 2.30 2.35 -6.74
N GLN A 284 3.32 1.84 -7.43
CA GLN A 284 3.91 2.53 -8.57
C GLN A 284 4.02 1.59 -9.78
N PHE A 285 3.36 1.96 -10.87
CA PHE A 285 3.31 1.21 -12.12
C PHE A 285 4.07 1.93 -13.23
N SER A 286 4.68 1.16 -14.13
CA SER A 286 5.16 1.71 -15.42
C SER A 286 3.98 2.04 -16.33
N ILE A 287 3.99 3.22 -16.96
CA ILE A 287 2.96 3.63 -17.92
C ILE A 287 2.91 2.70 -19.14
N VAL A 288 4.06 2.26 -19.66
CA VAL A 288 4.14 1.51 -20.92
C VAL A 288 3.88 0.02 -20.71
N GLY A 289 4.42 -0.56 -19.63
CA GLY A 289 4.39 -2.00 -19.41
C GLY A 289 3.44 -2.47 -18.32
N GLY A 290 2.86 -1.57 -17.53
CA GLY A 290 2.02 -1.93 -16.38
C GLY A 290 2.72 -2.66 -15.25
N ASN A 291 4.03 -2.91 -15.35
CA ASN A 291 4.78 -3.58 -14.28
C ASN A 291 4.69 -2.77 -12.99
N CYS A 292 4.22 -3.40 -11.91
CA CYS A 292 4.24 -2.81 -10.58
C CYS A 292 5.66 -2.91 -10.01
N THR A 293 6.26 -1.75 -9.75
CA THR A 293 7.64 -1.62 -9.27
C THR A 293 7.71 -1.31 -7.78
N VAL A 294 6.59 -0.91 -7.19
CA VAL A 294 6.49 -0.58 -5.77
C VAL A 294 5.13 -1.05 -5.29
N ARG A 295 5.13 -1.80 -4.19
CA ARG A 295 3.94 -2.12 -3.41
C ARG A 295 4.26 -1.81 -1.95
N PHE A 296 3.38 -1.09 -1.27
CA PHE A 296 3.47 -0.81 0.15
C PHE A 296 2.06 -0.72 0.73
N ALA A 297 1.87 -1.29 1.91
CA ALA A 297 0.65 -1.12 2.70
C ALA A 297 1.00 -1.11 4.20
N THR A 298 0.33 -0.26 4.97
CA THR A 298 0.64 -0.07 6.40
C THR A 298 0.33 -1.29 7.27
N ASP A 299 -0.51 -2.21 6.80
CA ASP A 299 -1.02 -3.35 7.57
C ASP A 299 -1.06 -4.68 6.80
N ASN A 300 -0.37 -4.76 5.65
CA ASN A 300 -0.10 -6.00 4.90
C ASN A 300 -1.33 -6.90 4.65
N TRP A 301 -2.47 -6.29 4.29
CA TRP A 301 -3.78 -6.91 4.07
C TRP A 301 -3.89 -8.19 3.22
N GLY A 302 -2.89 -8.48 2.40
CA GLY A 302 -2.92 -9.61 1.46
C GLY A 302 -2.95 -10.96 2.17
N VAL A 303 -2.70 -11.01 3.47
CA VAL A 303 -2.62 -12.26 4.23
C VAL A 303 -3.92 -12.60 4.95
N ARG A 304 -4.75 -11.64 5.35
CA ARG A 304 -5.91 -11.93 6.23
C ARG A 304 -7.19 -12.38 5.51
N LEU A 305 -7.05 -12.88 4.28
CA LEU A 305 -8.16 -13.27 3.37
C LEU A 305 -8.31 -14.78 3.21
N ASP A 306 -7.77 -15.57 4.14
CA ASP A 306 -7.93 -17.02 4.16
C ASP A 306 -8.93 -17.43 5.25
#